data_AF-A0A358SRH8-F1
#
_entry.id   AF-A0A358SRH8-F1
#
_cell.length_a   1.000
_cell.length_b   1.000
_cell.length_c   1.000
_cell.angle_alpha   90.00
_cell.angle_beta   90.00
_cell.angle_gamma   90.00
#
_symmetry.space_group_name_H-M   'P 1'
#
loop_
_entity.id
_entity.type
_entity.pdbx_description
1 polymer ?
#
loop_
_entity_poly.entity_id
_entity_poly.type
_entity_poly.pdbx_seq_one_letter_code
_entity_poly.pdbx_strand_id
1 'polypeptide(L)'
;MSETGESTQILADRLRLGAGFAESERPHVLDLLASLERHLARWDPEQVNLEIRVKDRGGPEQRVTLEAWLPGWPSVVATVADPELDRGVVEARKELIRQVEDEKARRAARKGHATRYGSA
;
A
#
# COMPACT_ATOMS: atom_id res chain seq x y z
N MET A 1 4.65 7.50 28.52
CA MET A 1 4.17 8.17 27.30
C MET A 1 4.83 7.42 26.16
N SER A 2 4.15 6.42 25.61
CA SER A 2 4.80 5.44 24.73
C SER A 2 4.10 5.41 23.37
N GLU A 3 4.88 5.78 22.37
CA GLU A 3 4.94 5.13 21.05
C GLU A 3 3.73 5.31 20.13
N THR A 4 3.55 6.54 19.65
CA THR A 4 2.73 6.81 18.43
C THR A 4 3.61 7.23 17.24
N GLY A 5 4.92 6.97 17.29
CA GLY A 5 5.89 7.39 16.27
C GLY A 5 6.37 6.28 15.32
N GLU A 6 6.12 5.01 15.63
CA GLU A 6 6.60 3.89 14.81
C GLU A 6 5.73 3.65 13.56
N SER A 7 4.45 4.06 13.61
CA SER A 7 3.47 3.88 12.53
C SER A 7 3.59 4.85 11.34
N THR A 8 4.72 5.55 11.19
CA THR A 8 5.08 6.27 9.95
C THR A 8 6.47 5.91 9.40
N GLN A 9 7.25 5.08 10.11
CA GLN A 9 8.62 4.79 9.72
C GLN A 9 8.71 3.93 8.47
N ILE A 10 7.79 2.98 8.27
CA ILE A 10 7.84 2.11 7.09
C ILE A 10 7.60 2.95 5.84
N LEU A 11 6.54 3.77 5.83
CA LEU A 11 6.25 4.62 4.68
C LEU A 11 7.33 5.67 4.48
N ALA A 12 7.80 6.33 5.54
CA ALA A 12 8.81 7.37 5.45
C ALA A 12 10.13 6.86 4.86
N ASP A 13 10.53 5.63 5.17
CA ASP A 13 11.79 5.03 4.71
C ASP A 13 11.65 4.32 3.36
N ARG A 14 10.51 3.65 3.12
CA ARG A 14 10.35 2.71 2.00
C ARG A 14 9.54 3.25 0.83
N LEU A 15 8.77 4.32 1.00
CA LEU A 15 8.00 4.91 -0.09
C LEU A 15 8.93 5.63 -1.07
N ARG A 16 8.81 5.31 -2.36
CA ARG A 16 9.44 6.02 -3.46
C ARG A 16 8.41 6.82 -4.23
N LEU A 17 8.72 8.08 -4.49
CA LEU A 17 7.95 8.90 -5.41
C LEU A 17 8.47 8.65 -6.82
N GLY A 18 7.63 8.03 -7.64
CA GLY A 18 7.87 7.78 -9.05
C GLY A 18 7.45 8.97 -9.92
N ALA A 19 7.36 8.72 -11.23
CA ALA A 19 7.06 9.76 -12.21
C ALA A 19 5.79 10.56 -11.86
N GLY A 20 5.86 11.88 -12.07
CA GLY A 20 4.76 12.81 -11.90
C GLY A 20 4.59 13.38 -10.47
N PHE A 21 5.35 12.90 -9.50
CA PHE A 21 5.47 13.51 -8.17
C PHE A 21 6.83 14.22 -8.01
N ALA A 22 6.85 15.34 -7.32
CA ALA A 22 8.06 16.03 -6.90
C ALA A 22 8.46 15.60 -5.47
N GLU A 23 9.75 15.60 -5.17
CA GLU A 23 10.25 15.21 -3.83
C GLU A 23 9.69 16.11 -2.72
N SER A 24 9.44 17.38 -3.00
CA SER A 24 8.80 18.33 -2.07
C SER A 24 7.38 17.92 -1.65
N GLU A 25 6.71 17.04 -2.42
CA GLU A 25 5.36 16.54 -2.13
C GLU A 25 5.38 15.32 -1.20
N ARG A 26 6.55 14.73 -0.96
CA ARG A 26 6.72 13.56 -0.09
C ARG A 26 6.02 13.69 1.27
N PRO A 27 6.18 14.76 2.07
CA PRO A 27 5.50 14.85 3.37
C PRO A 27 3.97 14.82 3.24
N HIS A 28 3.42 15.46 2.21
CA HIS A 28 1.98 15.45 1.95
C HIS A 28 1.46 14.08 1.52
N VAL A 29 2.19 13.42 0.61
CA VAL A 29 1.84 12.05 0.17
C VAL A 29 1.93 11.07 1.35
N LEU A 30 2.92 11.20 2.23
CA LEU A 30 3.03 10.36 3.43
C LEU A 30 1.82 10.51 4.35
N ASP A 31 1.34 11.74 4.58
CA ASP A 31 0.12 12.00 5.36
C ASP A 31 -1.10 11.32 4.73
N LEU A 32 -1.28 11.52 3.42
CA LEU A 32 -2.35 10.86 2.66
C LEU A 32 -2.24 9.33 2.67
N LEU A 33 -1.05 8.76 2.88
CA LEU A 33 -0.82 7.32 2.94
C LEU A 33 -0.80 6.73 4.36
N ALA A 34 -0.80 7.55 5.41
CA ALA A 34 -0.51 7.12 6.79
C ALA A 34 -1.34 5.91 7.27
N SER A 35 -2.62 5.81 6.88
CA SER A 35 -3.47 4.69 7.30
C SER A 35 -3.07 3.33 6.71
N LEU A 36 -2.23 3.30 5.66
CA LEU A 36 -1.68 2.08 5.08
C LEU A 36 -0.70 1.39 6.03
N GLU A 37 0.01 2.15 6.88
CA GLU A 37 1.15 1.63 7.64
C GLU A 37 0.77 0.51 8.60
N ARG A 38 -0.36 0.63 9.31
CA ARG A 38 -0.87 -0.43 10.19
C ARG A 38 -1.14 -1.75 9.45
N HIS A 39 -1.42 -1.70 8.15
CA HIS A 39 -1.64 -2.89 7.34
C HIS A 39 -0.33 -3.53 6.90
N LEU A 40 0.77 -2.76 6.90
CA LEU A 40 2.14 -3.16 6.58
C LEU A 40 2.94 -3.64 7.80
N ALA A 41 2.54 -3.28 9.02
CA ALA A 41 3.26 -3.55 10.26
C ALA A 41 3.55 -5.03 10.57
N ARG A 42 2.96 -5.99 9.85
CA ARG A 42 3.26 -7.43 9.98
C ARG A 42 4.54 -7.87 9.27
N TRP A 43 5.09 -7.02 8.41
CA TRP A 43 6.30 -7.30 7.65
C TRP A 43 7.47 -6.54 8.25
N ASP A 44 8.66 -7.10 8.07
CA ASP A 44 9.89 -6.39 8.37
C ASP A 44 9.97 -5.14 7.46
N PRO A 45 10.19 -3.94 8.01
CA PRO A 45 10.27 -2.70 7.24
C PRO A 45 11.27 -2.78 6.09
N GLU A 46 12.39 -3.50 6.27
CA GLU A 46 13.45 -3.54 5.29
C GLU A 46 13.07 -4.33 4.04
N GLN A 47 12.09 -5.22 4.17
CA GLN A 47 11.61 -6.09 3.11
C GLN A 47 10.39 -5.51 2.37
N VAL A 48 9.83 -4.42 2.87
CA VAL A 48 8.69 -3.71 2.26
C VAL A 48 9.21 -2.65 1.32
N ASN A 49 8.71 -2.60 0.08
CA ASN A 49 8.97 -1.48 -0.82
C ASN A 49 7.66 -0.95 -1.39
N LEU A 50 7.55 0.38 -1.53
CA LEU A 50 6.39 1.02 -2.16
C LEU A 50 6.82 2.04 -3.20
N GLU A 51 6.07 2.13 -4.27
CA GLU A 51 6.21 3.20 -5.27
C GLU A 51 4.83 3.80 -5.56
N ILE A 52 4.77 5.13 -5.60
CA ILE A 52 3.60 5.85 -6.09
C ILE A 52 3.98 6.69 -7.31
N ARG A 53 3.18 6.64 -8.37
CA ARG A 53 3.38 7.40 -9.61
C ARG A 53 2.07 7.95 -10.11
N VAL A 54 2.14 9.05 -10.85
CA VAL A 54 0.99 9.66 -11.51
C VAL A 54 1.28 9.86 -13.01
N LYS A 55 0.31 9.46 -13.83
CA LYS A 55 0.29 9.72 -15.27
C LYS A 55 -0.77 10.75 -15.60
N ASP A 56 -0.55 11.50 -16.68
CA ASP A 56 -1.48 12.51 -17.20
C ASP A 56 -1.92 13.53 -16.13
N ARG A 57 -0.98 13.91 -15.26
CA ARG A 57 -1.22 14.78 -14.11
C ARG A 57 -1.85 16.10 -14.52
N GLY A 58 -2.92 16.50 -13.81
CA GLY A 58 -3.69 17.71 -14.09
C GLY A 58 -4.66 17.60 -15.28
N GLY A 59 -4.70 16.45 -15.95
CA GLY A 59 -5.63 16.17 -17.04
C GLY A 59 -6.86 15.38 -16.59
N PRO A 60 -7.91 15.30 -17.44
CA PRO A 60 -9.09 14.49 -17.17
C PRO A 60 -8.80 12.98 -17.14
N GLU A 61 -7.67 12.55 -17.69
CA GLU A 61 -7.22 11.15 -17.70
C GLU A 61 -6.17 10.85 -16.62
N GLN A 62 -5.99 11.74 -15.63
CA GLN A 62 -5.03 11.57 -14.56
C GLN A 62 -5.20 10.20 -13.88
N ARG A 63 -4.09 9.46 -13.78
CA ARG A 63 -4.06 8.12 -13.16
C ARG A 63 -2.99 8.03 -12.11
N VAL A 64 -3.39 7.73 -10.88
CA VAL A 64 -2.49 7.43 -9.77
C VAL A 64 -2.32 5.92 -9.67
N THR A 65 -1.07 5.45 -9.68
CA THR A 65 -0.71 4.06 -9.42
C THR A 65 0.11 3.99 -8.15
N LEU A 66 -0.34 3.15 -7.22
CA LEU A 66 0.39 2.76 -6.01
C LEU A 66 0.72 1.28 -6.09
N GLU A 67 1.99 0.94 -6.02
CA GLU A 67 2.50 -0.42 -6.07
C GLU A 67 3.25 -0.75 -4.78
N ALA A 68 3.03 -1.96 -4.25
CA ALA A 68 3.72 -2.48 -3.09
C ALA A 68 4.33 -3.85 -3.39
N TRP A 69 5.60 -4.01 -3.02
CA TRP A 69 6.31 -5.28 -3.04
C TRP A 69 6.48 -5.77 -1.61
N LEU A 70 5.79 -6.87 -1.29
CA LEU A 70 5.74 -7.45 0.04
C LEU A 70 6.37 -8.85 0.02
N PRO A 71 7.15 -9.25 1.03
CA PRO A 71 7.89 -10.51 0.99
C PRO A 71 6.94 -11.71 1.02
N GLY A 72 7.17 -12.66 0.09
CA GLY A 72 6.36 -13.86 -0.09
C GLY A 72 5.00 -13.63 -0.78
N TRP A 73 4.78 -12.43 -1.33
CA TRP A 73 3.55 -12.01 -1.99
C TRP A 73 3.81 -11.59 -3.44
N PRO A 74 2.83 -11.79 -4.36
CA PRO A 74 2.88 -11.09 -5.65
C PRO A 74 2.84 -9.57 -5.42
N SER A 75 3.36 -8.78 -6.35
CA SER A 75 3.23 -7.32 -6.25
C SER A 75 1.76 -6.92 -6.21
N VAL A 76 1.43 -6.00 -5.31
CA VAL A 76 0.07 -5.48 -5.15
C VAL A 76 0.04 -4.13 -5.82
N VAL A 77 -0.78 -3.99 -6.85
CA VAL A 77 -0.87 -2.77 -7.67
C VAL A 77 -2.28 -2.22 -7.60
N ALA A 78 -2.43 -0.99 -7.16
CA ALA A 78 -3.68 -0.23 -7.21
C ALA A 78 -3.52 0.90 -8.23
N THR A 79 -4.43 0.99 -9.20
CA THR A 79 -4.47 2.10 -10.16
C THR A 79 -5.85 2.72 -10.15
N VAL A 80 -5.90 4.03 -9.95
CA VAL A 80 -7.13 4.82 -9.89
C VAL A 80 -7.05 5.96 -10.90
N ALA A 81 -8.11 6.15 -11.67
CA ALA A 81 -8.30 7.34 -12.48
C ALA A 81 -9.09 8.38 -11.68
N ASP A 82 -8.47 9.52 -11.37
CA ASP A 82 -9.11 10.61 -10.63
C ASP A 82 -8.48 11.94 -11.05
N PRO A 83 -9.29 12.94 -11.47
CA PRO A 83 -8.77 14.26 -11.85
C PRO A 83 -8.21 15.04 -10.64
N GLU A 84 -8.65 14.73 -9.42
CA GLU A 84 -8.13 15.34 -8.19
C GLU A 84 -7.02 14.46 -7.62
N LEU A 85 -5.80 14.99 -7.54
CA LEU A 85 -4.61 14.20 -7.17
C LEU A 85 -4.73 13.58 -5.78
N ASP A 86 -5.09 14.39 -4.78
CA ASP A 86 -5.17 13.95 -3.38
C ASP A 86 -6.22 12.86 -3.21
N ARG A 87 -7.39 13.03 -3.84
CA ARG A 87 -8.42 12.01 -3.91
C ARG A 87 -7.92 10.74 -4.60
N GLY A 88 -7.22 10.86 -5.73
CA GLY A 88 -6.60 9.75 -6.43
C GLY A 88 -5.62 8.97 -5.55
N VAL A 89 -4.77 9.66 -4.77
CA VAL A 89 -3.84 9.04 -3.81
C VAL A 89 -4.62 8.30 -2.70
N VAL A 90 -5.65 8.93 -2.14
CA VAL A 90 -6.49 8.34 -1.08
C VAL A 90 -7.24 7.10 -1.57
N GLU A 91 -7.78 7.12 -2.78
CA GLU A 91 -8.46 5.98 -3.38
C GLU A 91 -7.47 4.86 -3.72
N ALA A 92 -6.30 5.18 -4.27
CA ALA A 92 -5.25 4.19 -4.52
C ALA A 92 -4.79 3.50 -3.22
N ARG A 93 -4.68 4.26 -2.12
CA ARG A 93 -4.43 3.72 -0.77
C ARG A 93 -5.51 2.74 -0.34
N LYS A 94 -6.79 3.12 -0.44
CA LYS A 94 -7.92 2.26 -0.04
C LYS A 94 -7.92 0.97 -0.84
N GLU A 95 -7.70 1.06 -2.15
CA GLU A 95 -7.63 -0.12 -3.02
C GLU A 95 -6.43 -1.01 -2.70
N LEU A 96 -5.27 -0.44 -2.40
CA LEU A 96 -4.12 -1.23 -1.97
C LEU A 96 -4.39 -1.95 -0.64
N ILE A 97 -4.96 -1.25 0.35
CA ILE A 97 -5.36 -1.86 1.64
C ILE A 97 -6.32 -3.02 1.39
N ARG A 98 -7.35 -2.82 0.56
CA ARG A 98 -8.33 -3.85 0.23
C ARG A 98 -7.66 -5.08 -0.37
N GLN A 99 -6.78 -4.90 -1.35
CA GLN A 99 -6.07 -6.01 -1.98
C GLN A 99 -5.14 -6.74 -1.00
N VAL A 100 -4.48 -6.00 -0.10
CA VAL A 100 -3.66 -6.59 0.95
C VAL A 100 -4.51 -7.46 1.89
N GLU A 101 -5.64 -6.96 2.36
CA GLU A 101 -6.54 -7.71 3.26
C GLU A 101 -7.20 -8.91 2.56
N ASP A 102 -7.64 -8.77 1.31
CA ASP A 102 -8.19 -9.86 0.51
C ASP A 102 -7.18 -11.01 0.38
N GLU A 103 -5.92 -10.68 0.11
CA GLU A 103 -4.88 -11.68 -0.03
C GLU A 103 -4.45 -12.27 1.33
N LYS A 104 -4.58 -11.52 2.44
CA LYS A 104 -4.42 -12.07 3.81
C LYS A 104 -5.48 -13.14 4.06
N ALA A 105 -6.74 -12.83 3.76
CA ALA A 105 -7.88 -13.72 3.93
C ALA A 105 -7.73 -14.98 3.06
N ARG A 106 -7.37 -14.84 1.78
CA ARG A 106 -7.12 -15.96 0.87
C ARG A 106 -6.02 -16.89 1.38
N ARG A 107 -4.93 -16.36 1.93
CA ARG A 107 -3.85 -17.18 2.52
C ARG A 107 -4.29 -17.87 3.82
N ALA A 108 -5.07 -17.20 4.67
CA ALA A 108 -5.59 -17.79 5.90
C ALA A 108 -6.52 -18.98 5.62
N ALA A 109 -7.41 -18.85 4.63
CA ALA A 109 -8.31 -19.92 4.21
C ALA A 109 -7.57 -21.18 3.73
N ARG A 110 -6.49 -21.01 2.96
CA ARG A 110 -5.64 -22.14 2.51
C ARG A 110 -4.94 -22.86 3.66
N LYS A 111 -4.51 -22.13 4.70
CA LYS A 111 -3.91 -22.73 5.89
C LYS A 111 -4.94 -23.50 6.74
N GLY A 112 -6.18 -23.02 6.82
CA GLY A 112 -7.25 -23.68 7.58
C GLY A 112 -7.80 -24.97 6.94
N HIS A 113 -7.66 -25.16 5.63
CA HIS A 113 -8.12 -26.37 4.94
C HIS A 113 -7.18 -27.58 5.11
N ALA A 114 -5.95 -27.37 5.60
CA ALA A 114 -4.97 -28.44 5.79
C ALA A 114 -5.22 -29.30 7.06
N THR A 115 -6.22 -29.00 7.87
CA THR A 115 -6.43 -29.63 9.20
C THR A 115 -7.72 -30.47 9.31
N ARG A 116 -8.38 -30.85 8.21
CA ARG A 116 -9.64 -31.63 8.31
C ARG A 116 -9.71 -32.95 7.54
N TYR A 117 -8.57 -33.54 7.18
CA TYR A 117 -8.52 -34.93 6.72
C TYR A 117 -7.42 -35.69 7.46
N GLY A 118 -7.82 -36.33 8.56
CA GLY A 118 -6.92 -37.15 9.38
C GLY A 118 -7.45 -37.33 10.78
N SER A 119 -8.45 -38.20 10.94
CA SER A 119 -8.86 -38.94 12.15
C SER A 119 -10.16 -39.66 11.77
N ALA A 120 -10.06 -40.91 11.33
CA ALA A 120 -10.21 -42.14 12.14
C ALA A 120 -11.67 -42.62 12.13
#